data_AF-A0A401RH99-F1
#
_entry.id   AF-A0A401RH99-F1
#
_cell.length_a   1.000
_cell.length_b   1.000
_cell.length_c   1.000
_cell.angle_alpha   90.00
_cell.angle_beta   90.00
_cell.angle_gamma   90.00
#
_symmetry.space_group_name_H-M   'P 1'
#
loop_
_entity.id
_entity.type
_entity.pdbx_description
1 polymer ?
#
loop_
_entity_poly.entity_id
_entity_poly.type
_entity_poly.pdbx_seq_one_letter_code
_entity_poly.pdbx_strand_id
1 'polypeptide(L)'
;MYQMLTLMSPPLGLGKKCPSKVAYKRLVLMNMPVSEDKTVHFTSTLMGLIRTALHIKLAKGGADKQQLDAELRKEIMTIWPHLPQKTLDLLVPIHMPTDLTIGKIYAAMMIMDYYKQSKTKKYQQLQEE
;
A
#
# COMPACT_ATOMS: atom_id res chain seq x y z
N MET A 1 -4.70 5.10 -9.67
CA MET A 1 -3.87 3.97 -9.21
C MET A 1 -4.59 2.62 -9.31
N TYR A 2 -5.67 2.35 -8.55
CA TYR A 2 -6.34 1.03 -8.53
C TYR A 2 -6.71 0.50 -9.92
N GLN A 3 -7.41 1.30 -10.72
CA GLN A 3 -7.80 0.92 -12.10
C GLN A 3 -6.59 0.64 -13.00
N MET A 4 -5.51 1.42 -12.87
CA MET A 4 -4.27 1.16 -13.60
C MET A 4 -3.68 -0.21 -13.21
N LEU A 5 -3.66 -0.54 -11.91
CA LEU A 5 -3.15 -1.82 -11.43
C LEU A 5 -4.01 -3.01 -11.87
N THR A 6 -5.33 -2.86 -12.00
CA THR A 6 -6.21 -3.93 -12.50
C THR A 6 -6.05 -4.18 -14.00
N LEU A 7 -5.59 -3.19 -14.76
CA LEU A 7 -5.28 -3.36 -16.18
C LEU A 7 -3.93 -4.06 -16.42
N MET A 8 -3.03 -4.05 -15.45
CA MET A 8 -1.75 -4.76 -15.52
C MET A 8 -1.89 -6.22 -15.08
N SER A 9 -1.25 -7.13 -15.81
CA SER A 9 -1.24 -8.56 -15.48
C SER A 9 -0.41 -8.83 -14.21
N PRO A 10 -0.79 -9.83 -13.39
CA PRO A 10 0.10 -10.41 -12.37
C PRO A 10 1.40 -10.91 -13.00
N PRO A 11 2.52 -10.96 -12.26
CA PRO A 11 2.63 -10.79 -10.80
C PRO A 11 2.70 -9.34 -10.32
N LEU A 12 3.07 -8.39 -11.19
CA LEU A 12 3.27 -6.98 -10.82
C LEU A 12 1.94 -6.23 -10.65
N GLY A 13 1.00 -6.45 -11.58
CA GLY A 13 -0.36 -5.91 -11.50
C GLY A 13 -1.31 -6.75 -10.66
N LEU A 14 -2.58 -6.36 -10.67
CA LEU A 14 -3.66 -7.08 -10.00
C LEU A 14 -4.41 -8.00 -10.97
N GLY A 15 -4.53 -7.60 -12.23
CA GLY A 15 -5.36 -8.27 -13.23
C GLY A 15 -6.84 -7.91 -13.13
N LYS A 16 -7.55 -7.98 -14.27
CA LYS A 16 -8.93 -7.51 -14.43
C LYS A 16 -9.96 -8.25 -13.55
N LYS A 17 -9.65 -9.49 -13.18
CA LYS A 17 -10.53 -10.37 -12.38
C LYS A 17 -10.19 -10.37 -10.88
N CYS A 18 -9.30 -9.48 -10.42
CA CYS A 18 -8.89 -9.42 -9.02
C CYS A 18 -10.03 -8.96 -8.11
N PRO A 19 -10.41 -9.72 -7.07
CA PRO A 19 -11.42 -9.27 -6.11
C PRO A 19 -10.94 -8.03 -5.35
N SER A 20 -11.82 -7.04 -5.16
CA SER A 20 -11.48 -5.76 -4.51
C SER A 20 -10.81 -5.93 -3.15
N LYS A 21 -11.25 -6.90 -2.33
CA LYS A 21 -10.65 -7.19 -1.01
C LYS A 21 -9.18 -7.59 -1.10
N VAL A 22 -8.83 -8.41 -2.10
CA VAL A 22 -7.44 -8.87 -2.33
C VAL A 22 -6.59 -7.70 -2.81
N ALA A 23 -7.12 -6.91 -3.74
CA ALA A 23 -6.46 -5.72 -4.25
C ALA A 23 -6.21 -4.66 -3.17
N TYR A 24 -7.21 -4.36 -2.34
CA TYR A 24 -7.09 -3.37 -1.26
C TYR A 24 -6.07 -3.82 -0.22
N LYS A 25 -6.07 -5.11 0.16
CA LYS A 25 -5.01 -5.65 1.02
C LYS A 25 -3.62 -5.41 0.44
N ARG A 26 -3.44 -5.61 -0.87
CA ARG A 26 -2.15 -5.38 -1.54
C ARG A 26 -1.78 -3.89 -1.59
N LEU A 27 -2.75 -3.01 -1.85
CA LEU A 27 -2.58 -1.55 -1.81
C LEU A 27 -2.21 -1.03 -0.42
N VAL A 28 -2.80 -1.62 0.62
CA VAL A 28 -2.46 -1.30 2.01
C VAL A 28 -1.00 -1.60 2.32
N LEU A 29 -0.47 -2.71 1.80
CA LEU A 29 0.93 -3.11 2.01
C LEU A 29 1.93 -2.20 1.27
N MET A 30 1.56 -1.64 0.12
CA MET A 30 2.44 -0.71 -0.62
C MET A 30 2.63 0.62 0.13
N ASN A 31 1.59 1.12 0.80
CA ASN A 31 1.60 2.31 1.67
C ASN A 31 2.38 3.53 1.12
N MET A 32 2.23 3.82 -0.17
CA MET A 32 2.89 4.99 -0.78
C MET A 32 2.30 6.30 -0.21
N PRO A 33 3.12 7.36 0.01
CA PRO A 33 2.61 8.66 0.41
C PRO A 33 1.83 9.29 -0.75
N VAL A 34 0.81 10.08 -0.41
CA VAL A 34 -0.03 10.81 -1.35
C VAL A 34 0.34 12.28 -1.27
N SER A 35 0.63 12.88 -2.42
CA SER A 35 0.94 14.31 -2.55
C SER A 35 -0.30 15.18 -2.34
N GLU A 36 -0.10 16.48 -2.09
CA GLU A 36 -1.19 17.44 -1.81
C GLU A 36 -2.23 17.53 -2.95
N ASP A 37 -1.78 17.36 -4.19
CA ASP A 37 -2.60 17.28 -5.40
C ASP A 37 -3.35 15.94 -5.56
N LYS A 38 -3.30 15.08 -4.54
CA LYS A 38 -3.91 13.75 -4.47
C LYS A 38 -3.31 12.74 -5.45
N THR A 39 -2.09 12.99 -5.93
CA THR A 39 -1.35 12.06 -6.78
C THR A 39 -0.37 11.19 -5.99
N VAL A 40 0.18 10.18 -6.65
CA VAL A 40 1.28 9.36 -6.12
C VAL A 40 2.41 9.34 -7.14
N HIS A 41 3.66 9.39 -6.67
CA HIS A 41 4.81 9.36 -7.55
C HIS A 41 4.97 7.98 -8.23
N PHE A 42 5.29 7.99 -9.52
CA PHE A 42 5.42 6.76 -10.32
C PHE A 42 6.51 5.83 -9.78
N THR A 43 7.74 6.33 -9.62
CA THR A 43 8.89 5.53 -9.14
C THR A 43 8.61 4.86 -7.80
N SER A 44 8.03 5.63 -6.88
CA SER A 44 7.69 5.16 -5.54
C SER A 44 6.59 4.09 -5.63
N THR A 45 5.58 4.30 -6.47
CA THR A 45 4.54 3.29 -6.75
C THR A 45 5.12 2.00 -7.33
N LEU A 46 6.02 2.11 -8.31
CA LEU A 46 6.68 0.97 -8.93
C LEU A 46 7.51 0.18 -7.91
N MET A 47 8.31 0.87 -7.08
CA MET A 47 9.05 0.20 -6.01
C MET A 47 8.14 -0.41 -4.96
N GLY A 48 7.04 0.24 -4.59
CA GLY A 48 6.02 -0.33 -3.71
C GLY A 48 5.47 -1.66 -4.24
N LEU A 49 5.16 -1.73 -5.53
CA LEU A 49 4.68 -2.96 -6.19
C LEU A 49 5.73 -4.08 -6.17
N ILE A 50 6.97 -3.76 -6.57
CA ILE A 50 8.09 -4.72 -6.59
C ILE A 50 8.37 -5.23 -5.18
N ARG A 51 8.52 -4.31 -4.22
CA ARG A 51 8.77 -4.62 -2.81
C ARG A 51 7.69 -5.52 -2.22
N THR A 52 6.43 -5.25 -2.55
CA THR A 52 5.28 -6.05 -2.10
C THR A 52 5.29 -7.45 -2.72
N ALA A 53 5.59 -7.56 -4.02
CA ALA A 53 5.61 -8.83 -4.74
C ALA A 53 6.76 -9.75 -4.28
N LEU A 54 7.93 -9.16 -3.98
CA LEU A 54 9.14 -9.88 -3.58
C LEU A 54 9.30 -10.01 -2.05
N HIS A 55 8.36 -9.47 -1.27
CA HIS A 55 8.40 -9.47 0.19
C HIS A 55 9.67 -8.84 0.81
N ILE A 56 10.21 -7.79 0.18
CA ILE A 56 11.46 -7.14 0.63
C ILE A 56 11.19 -6.26 1.85
N LYS A 57 11.77 -6.63 3.00
CA LYS A 57 11.73 -5.86 4.26
C LYS A 57 10.33 -5.35 4.61
N LEU A 58 9.29 -6.16 4.40
CA LEU A 58 7.91 -5.78 4.72
C LEU A 58 7.60 -6.15 6.17
N ALA A 59 6.98 -5.23 6.91
CA ALA A 59 6.50 -5.52 8.25
C ALA A 59 5.43 -6.63 8.21
N LYS A 60 5.67 -7.70 8.96
CA LYS A 60 4.69 -8.75 9.26
C LYS A 60 4.53 -8.82 10.78
N GLY A 61 3.29 -8.79 11.28
CA GLY A 61 2.97 -9.05 12.69
C GLY A 61 3.71 -8.18 13.70
N GLY A 62 3.30 -6.91 13.87
CA GLY A 62 3.80 -6.05 14.95
C GLY A 62 5.20 -5.47 14.77
N ALA A 63 5.95 -5.89 13.74
CA ALA A 63 7.25 -5.31 13.40
C ALA A 63 7.15 -3.82 13.05
N ASP A 64 8.11 -3.01 13.52
CA ASP A 64 8.19 -1.59 13.21
C ASP A 64 8.57 -1.39 11.73
N LYS A 65 7.59 -0.92 10.96
CA LYS A 65 7.78 -0.61 9.55
C LYS A 65 8.90 0.42 9.33
N GLN A 66 9.01 1.42 10.19
CA GLN A 66 9.99 2.49 10.03
C GLN A 66 11.41 1.96 10.17
N GLN A 67 11.63 1.01 11.08
CA GLN A 67 12.90 0.31 11.22
C GLN A 67 13.25 -0.47 9.94
N LEU A 68 12.31 -1.25 9.40
CA LEU A 68 12.54 -2.02 8.17
C LEU A 68 12.80 -1.14 6.95
N ASP A 69 12.14 0.01 6.85
CA ASP A 69 12.41 1.02 5.82
C ASP A 69 13.83 1.60 5.98
N ALA A 70 14.26 1.88 7.20
CA ALA A 70 15.61 2.38 7.48
C ALA A 70 16.71 1.34 7.14
N GLU A 71 16.49 0.07 7.46
CA GLU A 71 17.38 -1.03 7.08
C GLU A 71 17.50 -1.16 5.56
N LEU A 72 16.36 -1.14 4.85
CA LEU A 72 16.34 -1.23 3.39
C LEU A 72 17.11 -0.06 2.75
N ARG A 73 16.98 1.15 3.29
CA ARG A 73 17.73 2.32 2.81
C ARG A 73 19.24 2.15 3.02
N LYS A 74 19.65 1.62 4.17
CA LYS A 74 21.07 1.33 4.45
C LYS A 74 21.62 0.28 3.48
N GLU A 75 20.87 -0.78 3.20
CA GLU A 75 21.25 -1.82 2.23
C GLU A 75 21.40 -1.24 0.81
N ILE A 76 20.44 -0.41 0.36
CA ILE A 76 20.53 0.27 -0.93
C ILE A 76 21.77 1.17 -1.01
N MET A 77 22.04 1.98 0.02
CA MET A 77 23.22 2.84 0.05
C MET A 77 24.55 2.07 0.11
N THR A 78 24.54 0.85 0.62
CA THR A 78 25.72 -0.03 0.62
C THR A 78 26.04 -0.50 -0.81
N ILE A 79 25.02 -0.78 -1.62
CA ILE A 79 25.18 -1.23 -3.02
C ILE A 79 25.46 -0.04 -3.94
N TRP A 80 24.81 1.10 -3.70
CA TRP A 80 24.97 2.33 -4.48
C TRP A 80 25.38 3.53 -3.59
N PRO A 81 26.67 3.65 -3.24
CA PRO A 81 27.15 4.68 -2.30
C PRO A 81 26.95 6.12 -2.78
N HIS A 82 26.91 6.35 -4.10
CA HIS A 82 26.74 7.67 -4.71
C HIS A 82 25.30 7.94 -5.17
N LEU A 83 24.33 7.14 -4.71
CA LEU A 83 22.93 7.35 -5.04
C LEU A 83 22.46 8.69 -4.45
N PRO A 84 21.88 9.61 -5.26
CA PRO A 84 21.35 10.85 -4.73
C PRO A 84 20.25 10.62 -3.70
N GLN A 85 20.25 11.38 -2.61
CA GLN A 85 19.26 11.27 -1.53
C GLN A 85 17.82 11.37 -2.06
N LYS A 86 17.57 12.29 -2.99
CA LYS A 86 16.25 12.45 -3.64
C LYS A 86 15.78 11.16 -4.32
N THR A 87 16.69 10.42 -4.96
CA THR A 87 16.36 9.14 -5.58
C THR A 87 16.07 8.09 -4.52
N LEU A 88 16.86 8.03 -3.45
CA LEU A 88 16.62 7.13 -2.32
C LEU A 88 15.26 7.39 -1.66
N ASP A 89 14.88 8.65 -1.47
CA ASP A 89 13.57 9.06 -0.95
C ASP A 89 12.42 8.60 -1.89
N LEU A 90 12.64 8.55 -3.20
CA LEU A 90 11.66 8.00 -4.13
C LEU A 90 11.58 6.47 -4.09
N LEU A 91 12.71 5.78 -3.92
CA LEU A 91 12.76 4.31 -3.86
C LEU A 91 12.17 3.77 -2.56
N VAL A 92 12.50 4.41 -1.43
CA VAL A 92 12.00 4.09 -0.09
C VAL A 92 11.58 5.39 0.60
N PRO A 93 10.31 5.80 0.46
CA PRO A 93 9.81 7.03 1.06
C PRO A 93 9.86 6.97 2.58
N ILE A 94 10.29 8.07 3.18
CA ILE A 94 10.18 8.30 4.62
C ILE A 94 8.75 8.76 4.89
N HIS A 95 8.09 8.14 5.87
CA HIS A 95 6.73 8.51 6.25
C HIS A 95 6.76 9.32 7.54
N MET A 96 6.07 10.47 7.54
CA MET A 96 5.67 11.15 8.76
C MET A 96 4.34 10.57 9.26
N PRO A 97 4.10 10.51 10.58
CA PRO A 97 2.84 9.98 11.13
C PRO A 97 1.58 10.68 10.58
N THR A 98 1.71 11.96 10.21
CA THR A 98 0.66 12.80 9.65
C THR A 98 0.38 12.55 8.17
N ASP A 99 1.25 11.85 7.45
CA ASP A 99 1.13 11.70 6.00
C ASP A 99 -0.12 10.92 5.61
N LEU A 100 -0.85 11.43 4.63
CA LEU A 100 -1.87 10.64 3.96
C LEU A 100 -1.17 9.61 3.06
N THR A 101 -1.47 8.33 3.28
CA THR A 101 -0.91 7.25 2.46
C THR A 101 -2.02 6.47 1.77
N ILE A 102 -1.65 5.82 0.66
CA ILE A 102 -2.50 4.82 0.00
C ILE A 102 -2.99 3.78 1.00
N GLY A 103 -2.15 3.36 1.96
CA GLY A 103 -2.54 2.41 2.97
C GLY A 103 -3.65 2.90 3.90
N LYS A 104 -3.55 4.14 4.39
CA LYS A 104 -4.61 4.76 5.21
C LYS A 104 -5.93 4.89 4.43
N ILE A 105 -5.87 5.29 3.16
CA ILE A 105 -7.06 5.45 2.31
C ILE A 105 -7.78 4.11 2.11
N TYR A 106 -7.06 3.07 1.64
CA TYR A 106 -7.70 1.78 1.36
C TYR A 106 -8.08 1.02 2.64
N ALA A 107 -7.38 1.21 3.75
CA ALA A 107 -7.80 0.67 5.05
C ALA A 107 -9.12 1.30 5.51
N ALA A 108 -9.26 2.63 5.41
CA ALA A 108 -10.51 3.32 5.74
C ALA A 108 -11.67 2.85 4.85
N MET A 109 -11.45 2.66 3.55
CA MET A 109 -12.45 2.08 2.64
C MET A 109 -12.85 0.67 3.07
N MET A 110 -11.90 -0.20 3.40
CA MET A 110 -12.18 -1.57 3.87
C MET A 110 -13.00 -1.58 5.16
N ILE A 111 -12.68 -0.72 6.13
CA ILE A 111 -13.41 -0.57 7.39
C ILE A 111 -14.85 -0.11 7.11
N MET A 112 -15.02 0.90 6.25
CA MET A 112 -16.33 1.43 5.89
C MET A 112 -17.20 0.39 5.17
N ASP A 113 -16.64 -0.35 4.23
CA ASP A 113 -17.34 -1.42 3.50
C ASP A 113 -17.78 -2.55 4.44
N TYR A 114 -16.93 -2.91 5.41
CA TYR A 114 -17.27 -3.90 6.42
C TYR A 114 -18.38 -3.43 7.35
N TYR A 115 -18.34 -2.17 7.78
CA TYR A 115 -19.38 -1.57 8.60
C TYR A 115 -20.75 -1.56 7.90
N LYS A 116 -20.80 -1.17 6.62
CA LYS A 116 -22.02 -1.18 5.81
C LYS A 116 -22.61 -2.60 5.70
N GLN A 117 -21.78 -3.58 5.36
CA GLN A 117 -22.19 -4.99 5.28
C GLN A 117 -22.76 -5.50 6.62
N SER A 118 -22.12 -5.13 7.73
CA SER A 118 -22.56 -5.53 9.07
C SER A 118 -23.91 -4.93 9.44
N LYS A 119 -24.16 -3.66 9.08
CA LYS A 119 -25.47 -3.03 9.28
C LYS A 119 -26.57 -3.70 8.46
N THR A 120 -26.34 -3.94 7.17
CA THR A 120 -27.33 -4.60 6.30
C THR A 120 -27.71 -5.98 6.83
N LYS A 121 -26.73 -6.78 7.28
CA LYS A 121 -27.00 -8.10 7.88
C LYS A 121 -27.86 -8.01 9.13
N LYS A 122 -27.60 -7.04 10.02
CA LYS A 122 -28.43 -6.81 11.21
C LYS A 122 -29.86 -6.41 10.86
N TYR A 123 -30.05 -5.55 9.86
CA TYR A 123 -31.39 -5.16 9.41
C TYR A 123 -32.17 -6.32 8.80
N GLN A 124 -31.52 -7.20 8.04
CA GLN A 124 -32.16 -8.40 7.49
C GLN A 124 -32.60 -9.37 8.59
N GLN A 125 -31.76 -9.59 9.60
CA GLN A 125 -32.11 -10.43 10.76
C GLN A 125 -33.34 -9.90 11.51
N LEU A 126 -33.46 -8.57 11.66
CA LEU A 126 -34.62 -7.93 12.31
C LEU A 126 -35.90 -7.94 11.46
N GLN A 127 -35.81 -8.23 10.16
CA GLN A 127 -36.98 -8.35 9.27
C GLN A 127 -37.45 -9.80 9.12
N GLU A 128 -36.60 -10.76 9.46
CA GLU A 128 -36.89 -12.19 9.45
C GLU A 128 -37.44 -12.69 10.80
N GLU A 129 -37.37 -11.87 11.85
CA GLU A 129 -38.06 -12.04 13.15
C GLU A 129 -39.44 -11.38 13.15
#